data_AF-A0A0R2BDZ6-F1
#
_entry.id   AF-A0A0R2BDZ6-F1
#
_cell.length_a   1.000
_cell.length_b   1.000
_cell.length_c   1.000
_cell.angle_alpha   90.00
_cell.angle_beta   90.00
_cell.angle_gamma   90.00
#
_symmetry.space_group_name_H-M   'P 1'
#
loop_
_entity.id
_entity.type
_entity.pdbx_description
1 polymer ?
#
loop_
_entity_poly.entity_id
_entity_poly.type
_entity_poly.pdbx_seq_one_letter_code
_entity_poly.pdbx_strand_id
1 'polypeptide(L)' 'MVNEVVPKFAVGSSTGFMGFFQYIFGETLATALIGILVAKYGWIASNTVLYVAAGLAMLLLVYIMIHEQKLEKGEA' A
#
# COMPACT_ATOMS: atom_id res chain seq x y z
N MET A 1 -7.74 -9.08 -3.19
CA MET A 1 -9.20 -9.01 -2.98
C MET A 1 -9.86 -7.87 -3.78
N VAL A 2 -9.26 -7.38 -4.87
CA VAL A 2 -9.92 -6.37 -5.75
C VAL A 2 -11.20 -6.94 -6.40
N ASN A 3 -11.20 -8.23 -6.73
CA ASN A 3 -12.34 -8.94 -7.32
C ASN A 3 -13.63 -8.92 -6.48
N GLU A 4 -13.54 -8.74 -5.15
CA GLU A 4 -14.72 -8.66 -4.28
C GLU A 4 -15.35 -7.27 -4.24
N VAL A 5 -14.58 -6.23 -4.58
CA VAL A 5 -15.00 -4.83 -4.41
C VAL A 5 -15.43 -4.17 -5.73
N VAL A 6 -15.07 -4.75 -6.89
CA VAL A 6 -15.42 -4.20 -8.22
C VAL A 6 -16.29 -5.14 -9.06
N PRO A 7 -17.18 -4.60 -9.91
CA PRO A 7 -18.03 -5.39 -10.80
C PRO A 7 -17.21 -6.33 -11.68
N LYS A 8 -17.72 -7.55 -11.95
CA LYS A 8 -17.00 -8.64 -12.64
C LYS A 8 -16.36 -8.23 -13.98
N PHE A 9 -16.91 -7.25 -14.69
CA PHE A 9 -16.35 -6.73 -15.96
C PHE A 9 -15.19 -5.75 -15.77
N ALA A 10 -15.08 -5.08 -14.62
CA ALA A 10 -14.08 -4.07 -14.30
C ALA A 10 -12.87 -4.63 -13.53
N VAL A 11 -12.97 -5.87 -13.02
CA VAL A 11 -11.93 -6.54 -12.21
C VAL A 11 -10.55 -6.51 -12.89
N GLY A 12 -10.50 -6.77 -14.19
CA GLY A 12 -9.25 -6.75 -14.96
C GLY A 12 -8.60 -5.37 -15.01
N SER A 13 -9.39 -4.32 -15.24
CA SER A 13 -8.91 -2.93 -15.29
C SER A 13 -8.45 -2.45 -13.91
N SER A 14 -9.23 -2.72 -12.87
CA SER A 14 -8.89 -2.33 -11.49
C SER A 14 -7.64 -3.04 -10.97
N THR A 15 -7.48 -4.32 -11.29
CA THR A 15 -6.27 -5.08 -10.94
C THR A 15 -5.04 -4.55 -11.68
N GLY A 16 -5.17 -4.24 -12.98
CA GLY A 16 -4.11 -3.63 -13.77
C GLY A 16 -3.71 -2.24 -13.27
N PHE A 17 -4.68 -1.42 -12.89
CA PHE A 17 -4.45 -0.09 -12.32
C PHE A 17 -3.75 -0.15 -10.96
N MET A 18 -4.18 -1.06 -10.08
CA MET A 18 -3.52 -1.29 -8.78
C MET A 18 -2.05 -1.72 -8.98
N GLY A 19 -1.79 -2.64 -9.90
CA GLY A 19 -0.43 -3.07 -10.25
C GLY A 19 0.43 -1.93 -10.82
N PHE A 20 -0.13 -1.11 -11.72
CA PHE A 20 0.55 0.06 -12.25
C PHE A 20 0.94 1.06 -11.15
N PHE A 21 0.02 1.36 -10.24
CA PHE A 21 0.31 2.24 -9.11
C PHE A 21 1.36 1.68 -8.18
N GLN A 22 1.30 0.38 -7.89
CA GLN A 22 2.30 -0.27 -7.05
C GLN A 22 3.70 -0.24 -7.68
N TYR A 23 3.81 -0.52 -8.98
CA TYR A 23 5.12 -0.65 -9.64
C TYR A 23 5.74 0.71 -9.99
N ILE A 24 4.98 1.59 -10.65
CA ILE A 24 5.49 2.88 -11.12
C ILE A 24 5.57 3.88 -9.98
N PHE A 25 4.54 4.00 -9.15
CA PHE A 25 4.54 4.97 -8.06
C PHE A 25 5.05 4.37 -6.75
N GLY A 26 4.78 3.11 -6.47
CA GLY A 26 5.31 2.46 -5.26
C GLY A 26 6.82 2.21 -5.39
N GLU A 27 7.21 1.23 -6.20
CA GLU A 27 8.60 0.75 -6.23
C GLU A 27 9.58 1.80 -6.77
N THR A 28 9.25 2.47 -7.87
CA THR A 28 10.18 3.42 -8.51
C THR A 28 10.39 4.67 -7.65
N LEU A 29 9.31 5.29 -7.11
CA LEU A 29 9.47 6.45 -6.22
C LEU A 29 10.09 6.05 -4.88
N ALA A 30 9.71 4.91 -4.30
CA ALA A 30 10.31 4.45 -3.05
C ALA A 30 11.83 4.28 -3.21
N THR A 31 12.27 3.63 -4.30
CA THR A 31 13.70 3.45 -4.59
C THR A 31 14.42 4.79 -4.77
N ALA A 32 13.85 5.72 -5.54
CA ALA A 32 14.44 7.04 -5.73
C ALA A 32 14.51 7.86 -4.44
N LEU A 33 13.44 7.86 -3.64
CA LEU A 33 13.33 8.61 -2.40
C LEU A 33 14.28 8.06 -1.34
N ILE A 34 14.39 6.73 -1.22
CA ILE A 34 15.36 6.07 -0.36
C ILE A 34 16.80 6.39 -0.80
N GLY A 35 17.09 6.38 -2.12
CA GLY A 35 18.40 6.77 -2.63
C GLY A 35 18.81 8.20 -2.23
N ILE A 36 17.88 9.16 -2.36
CA ILE A 36 18.11 10.56 -1.94
C ILE A 36 18.29 10.65 -0.42
N LEU A 37 17.50 9.90 0.33
CA LEU A 37 17.51 9.93 1.80
C LEU A 37 18.83 9.35 2.35
N VAL A 38 19.30 8.23 1.78
CA VAL A 38 20.61 7.65 2.12
C VAL A 38 21.74 8.62 1.79
N ALA A 39 21.67 9.30 0.63
CA ALA A 39 22.72 10.25 0.22
C ALA A 39 22.84 11.46 1.16
N LYS A 40 21.73 11.92 1.77
CA LYS A 40 21.73 13.09 2.68
C LYS A 40 21.91 12.76 4.16
N TYR A 41 21.30 11.67 4.64
CA TYR A 41 21.21 11.36 6.07
C TYR A 41 21.84 10.01 6.45
N GLY A 42 22.38 9.29 5.47
CA GLY A 42 22.99 7.99 5.67
C GLY A 42 21.98 6.85 5.83
N TRP A 43 22.51 5.64 5.93
CA TRP A 43 21.74 4.39 5.91
C TRP A 43 20.82 4.20 7.12
N ILE A 44 21.19 4.74 8.29
CA ILE A 44 20.40 4.59 9.54
C ILE A 44 19.06 5.33 9.43
N ALA A 45 19.09 6.56 8.89
CA ALA A 45 17.89 7.35 8.66
C ALA A 45 16.96 6.68 7.64
N SER A 46 17.52 6.15 6.55
CA SER A 46 16.75 5.41 5.54
C SER A 46 16.08 4.16 6.09
N ASN A 47 16.81 3.35 6.87
CA ASN A 47 16.26 2.13 7.44
C ASN A 47 15.15 2.43 8.45
N THR A 48 15.29 3.51 9.22
CA THR A 48 14.26 3.99 10.14
C THR A 48 12.98 4.35 9.39
N VAL A 49 13.07 5.08 8.28
CA VAL A 49 11.92 5.44 7.44
C VAL A 49 11.24 4.20 6.84
N LEU A 50 12.01 3.19 6.41
CA LEU A 50 11.46 1.94 5.90
C LEU A 50 10.66 1.18 6.96
N TYR A 51 11.19 1.04 8.18
CA TYR A 51 10.47 0.36 9.27
C TYR A 51 9.22 1.12 9.71
N VAL A 52 9.27 2.45 9.78
CA VAL A 52 8.09 3.27 10.10
C VAL A 52 7.02 3.13 9.02
N ALA A 53 7.40 3.19 7.74
CA ALA A 53 6.46 3.01 6.63
C ALA A 53 5.83 1.60 6.62
N ALA A 54 6.62 0.56 6.88
CA ALA A 54 6.13 -0.81 6.99
C ALA A 54 5.17 -1.00 8.18
N GLY A 55 5.51 -0.43 9.34
CA GLY A 55 4.63 -0.45 10.52
C GLY A 55 3.31 0.27 10.26
N LEU A 56 3.37 1.44 9.62
CA LEU A 56 2.17 2.20 9.24
C LEU A 56 1.31 1.44 8.23
N ALA A 57 1.92 0.81 7.21
CA ALA A 57 1.20 -0.03 6.26
C ALA A 57 0.47 -1.19 6.96
N MET A 58 1.12 -1.83 7.94
CA MET A 58 0.50 -2.91 8.73
C MET A 58 -0.70 -2.39 9.55
N LEU A 59 -0.58 -1.21 10.17
CA LEU A 59 -1.69 -0.58 10.89
C LEU A 59 -2.87 -0.26 9.97
N LEU A 60 -2.62 0.26 8.76
CA LEU A 60 -3.68 0.52 7.78
C LEU A 60 -4.36 -0.78 7.32
N LEU A 61 -3.60 -1.85 7.10
CA LEU A 61 -4.16 -3.16 6.75
C LEU A 61 -5.05 -3.72 7.85
N VAL A 62 -4.61 -3.62 9.11
CA VAL A 62 -5.42 -4.02 10.27
C VAL A 62 -6.69 -3.17 10.37
N TYR A 63 -6.58 -1.86 10.15
CA TYR A 63 -7.73 -0.96 10.14
C TYR A 63 -8.75 -1.34 9.05
N ILE A 64 -8.29 -1.61 7.84
CA ILE A 64 -9.15 -2.05 6.72
C ILE A 64 -9.82 -3.38 7.07
N MET A 65 -9.08 -4.35 7.59
CA MET A 65 -9.62 -5.66 7.97
C MET A 65 -10.73 -5.54 9.03
N ILE A 66 -10.55 -4.67 10.03
CA ILE A 66 -11.58 -4.40 11.05
C ILE A 66 -12.79 -3.69 10.42
N HIS A 67 -12.58 -2.76 9.49
CA HIS A 67 -13.65 -2.03 8.82
C HIS A 67 -14.48 -2.94 7.90
N GLU A 68 -13.84 -3.82 7.12
CA GLU A 68 -14.51 -4.85 6.32
C GLU A 68 -15.34 -5.78 7.21
N GLN A 69 -14.79 -6.27 8.33
CA GLN A 69 -15.54 -7.08 9.29
C GLN A 69 -16.75 -6.36 9.89
N LYS A 70 -16.70 -5.03 10.01
CA LYS A 70 -17.79 -4.21 10.55
C LYS A 70 -18.88 -3.98 9.50
N LEU A 71 -18.51 -3.79 8.23
CA LEU A 71 -19.43 -3.75 7.09
C LEU A 71 -20.13 -5.11 6.88
N GLU A 72 -19.43 -6.22 7.12
CA GLU A 72 -19.98 -7.56 6.97
C GLU A 72 -20.95 -7.95 8.11
N LYS A 73 -20.79 -7.36 9.31
CA LYS A 73 -21.58 -7.67 10.52
C LYS A 73 -22.67 -6.65 10.85
N GLY A 74 -22.71 -5.52 10.16
CA GLY A 74 -23.71 -4.48 10.38
C GLY A 74 -24.15 -3.86 9.06
N GLU A 75 -25.42 -4.10 8.72
CA GLU A 75 -26.21 -3.43 7.68
C GLU A 75 -26.05 -3.96 6.25
N ALA A 76 -26.64 -5.15 6.02
CA ALA A 76 -27.38 -5.45 4.79
C ALA A 76 -28.86 -5.68 5.15
#